data_AF-A0A3D2JUK9-F1
#
_entry.id   AF-A0A3D2JUK9-F1
#
_cell.length_a   1.000
_cell.length_b   1.000
_cell.length_c   1.000
_cell.angle_alpha   90.00
_cell.angle_beta   90.00
_cell.angle_gamma   90.00
#
_symmetry.space_group_name_H-M   'P 1'
#
loop_
_entity.id
_entity.type
_entity.pdbx_description
1 polymer ?
#
loop_
_entity_poly.entity_id
_entity_poly.type
_entity_poly.pdbx_seq_one_letter_code
_entity_poly.pdbx_strand_id
1 'polypeptide(L)'
;ASTAPSAARHNARAEYDLKLGLYRGITKSYERVRPIPPTPASFDLSGMLRNASVSSFEDAVIYMERRFLTLRLFDEDRQTIIEFLQDRMPDGFRLRDSGNGEVEKSLRLTLQLILSTPEYQLG
;
A
#
# COMPACT_ATOMS: atom_id res chain seq x y z
N ALA A 1 -24.14 -57.12 -2.17
CA ALA A 1 -25.54 -56.87 -2.57
C ALA A 1 -25.54 -55.72 -3.57
N SER A 2 -26.03 -55.97 -4.78
CA SER A 2 -26.10 -54.97 -5.87
C SER A 2 -27.23 -53.98 -5.57
N THR A 3 -26.89 -52.72 -5.31
CA THR A 3 -27.88 -51.64 -5.14
C THR A 3 -28.57 -51.38 -6.47
N ALA A 4 -29.90 -51.33 -6.45
CA ALA A 4 -30.70 -51.06 -7.65
C ALA A 4 -30.32 -49.71 -8.29
N PRO A 5 -30.25 -49.61 -9.63
CA PRO A 5 -29.83 -48.40 -10.34
C PRO A 5 -30.72 -47.17 -10.07
N SER A 6 -31.94 -47.37 -9.55
CA SER A 6 -32.82 -46.29 -9.08
C SER A 6 -32.31 -45.61 -7.80
N ALA A 7 -31.63 -46.34 -6.91
CA ALA A 7 -31.05 -45.79 -5.68
C ALA A 7 -29.84 -44.87 -5.97
N ALA A 8 -29.12 -45.11 -7.06
CA ALA A 8 -28.03 -44.25 -7.52
C ALA A 8 -28.53 -42.87 -7.98
N ARG A 9 -29.76 -42.78 -8.51
CA ARG A 9 -30.35 -41.51 -8.96
C ARG A 9 -30.86 -40.65 -7.80
N HIS A 10 -31.27 -41.27 -6.68
CA HIS A 10 -31.80 -40.55 -5.52
C HIS A 10 -30.72 -39.97 -4.60
N ASN A 11 -29.48 -40.45 -4.70
CA ASN A 11 -28.33 -40.02 -3.90
C ASN A 11 -27.36 -39.10 -4.65
N ALA A 12 -27.75 -38.58 -5.82
CA ALA A 12 -27.00 -37.55 -6.53
C ALA A 12 -27.18 -36.18 -5.85
N ARG A 13 -26.80 -36.07 -4.57
CA ARG A 13 -26.53 -34.75 -4.00
C ARG A 13 -25.24 -34.27 -4.66
N ALA A 14 -25.31 -33.14 -5.35
CA ALA A 14 -24.11 -32.46 -5.79
C ALA A 14 -23.21 -32.24 -4.56
N GLU A 15 -21.99 -32.78 -4.60
CA GLU A 15 -20.98 -32.45 -3.60
C GLU A 15 -20.84 -30.93 -3.56
N TYR A 16 -20.79 -30.38 -2.35
CA TYR A 16 -20.66 -28.95 -2.18
C TYR A 16 -19.29 -28.49 -2.73
N ASP A 17 -19.31 -27.64 -3.75
CA ASP A 17 -18.09 -27.00 -4.26
C ASP A 17 -17.72 -25.80 -3.38
N LEU A 18 -16.72 -26.01 -2.51
CA LEU A 18 -16.19 -25.00 -1.61
C LEU A 18 -15.69 -23.76 -2.36
N LYS A 19 -15.04 -23.92 -3.53
CA LYS A 19 -14.50 -22.79 -4.29
C LYS A 19 -15.64 -21.92 -4.82
N LEU A 20 -16.67 -22.55 -5.36
CA LEU A 20 -17.86 -21.85 -5.86
C LEU A 20 -18.62 -21.15 -4.72
N GLY A 21 -18.75 -21.79 -3.57
CA GLY A 21 -19.36 -21.20 -2.38
C GLY A 21 -18.60 -19.97 -1.85
N LEU A 22 -17.28 -20.06 -1.76
CA LEU A 22 -16.40 -18.94 -1.37
C LEU A 22 -16.50 -17.78 -2.35
N TYR A 23 -16.40 -18.05 -3.66
CA TYR A 23 -16.52 -17.03 -4.69
C TYR A 23 -17.84 -16.26 -4.56
N ARG A 24 -18.97 -16.98 -4.48
CA ARG A 24 -20.29 -16.37 -4.33
C ARG A 24 -20.43 -15.57 -3.03
N GLY A 25 -19.86 -16.06 -1.94
CA GLY A 25 -19.84 -15.34 -0.66
C GLY A 25 -19.08 -14.02 -0.74
N ILE A 26 -17.92 -14.03 -1.39
CA ILE A 26 -17.09 -12.83 -1.60
C ILE A 26 -17.81 -11.84 -2.53
N THR A 27 -18.34 -12.29 -3.67
CA THR A 27 -19.09 -11.42 -4.61
C THR A 27 -20.26 -10.74 -3.91
N LYS A 28 -21.07 -11.50 -3.17
CA LYS A 28 -22.22 -10.96 -2.43
C LYS A 28 -21.82 -9.99 -1.31
N SER A 29 -20.62 -10.16 -0.76
CA SER A 29 -20.06 -9.24 0.24
C SER A 29 -19.65 -7.92 -0.41
N TYR A 30 -18.97 -7.95 -1.56
CA TYR A 30 -18.63 -6.75 -2.33
C TYR A 30 -19.87 -5.98 -2.82
N GLU A 31 -20.96 -6.68 -3.17
CA GLU A 31 -22.22 -6.06 -3.58
C GLU A 31 -22.93 -5.31 -2.44
N ARG A 32 -22.77 -5.80 -1.20
CA ARG A 32 -23.54 -5.31 -0.04
C ARG A 32 -22.76 -4.33 0.84
N VAL A 33 -21.44 -4.49 0.90
CA VAL A 33 -20.57 -3.69 1.77
C VAL A 33 -20.00 -2.54 0.95
N ARG A 34 -20.36 -1.30 1.30
CA ARG A 34 -19.69 -0.14 0.72
C ARG A 34 -18.23 -0.13 1.17
N PRO A 35 -17.26 0.02 0.26
CA PRO A 35 -15.87 0.22 0.65
C PRO A 35 -15.78 1.43 1.58
N ILE A 36 -15.00 1.30 2.64
CA ILE A 36 -14.63 2.47 3.46
C ILE A 36 -13.77 3.34 2.56
N PRO A 37 -14.14 4.62 2.33
CA PRO A 37 -13.34 5.49 1.50
C PRO A 37 -11.95 5.64 2.13
N PRO A 38 -10.87 5.43 1.35
CA PRO A 38 -9.54 5.63 1.86
C PRO A 38 -9.40 7.10 2.27
N THR A 39 -9.20 7.33 3.56
CA THR A 39 -8.92 8.66 4.09
C THR A 39 -7.40 8.78 4.23
N PRO A 40 -6.73 9.60 3.42
CA PRO A 40 -5.28 9.77 3.56
C PRO A 40 -4.95 10.36 4.93
N ALA A 41 -3.77 10.03 5.43
CA ALA A 41 -3.31 10.59 6.70
C ALA A 41 -3.26 12.13 6.64
N SER A 42 -3.74 12.79 7.70
CA SER A 42 -4.02 14.24 7.72
C SER A 42 -2.81 15.15 7.85
N PHE A 43 -1.58 14.62 7.79
CA PHE A 43 -0.35 15.43 7.90
C PHE A 43 0.10 15.97 6.55
N ASP A 44 0.80 17.11 6.54
CA ASP A 44 1.41 17.73 5.35
C ASP A 44 2.91 17.42 5.30
N LEU A 45 3.33 16.47 4.46
CA LEU A 45 4.75 16.06 4.36
C LEU A 45 5.62 17.20 3.86
N SER A 46 5.18 17.90 2.82
CA SER A 46 5.91 19.03 2.28
C SER A 46 6.13 20.11 3.34
N GLY A 47 5.15 20.35 4.21
CA GLY A 47 5.23 21.26 5.36
C GLY A 47 6.21 20.77 6.41
N MET A 48 6.18 19.47 6.72
CA MET A 48 7.15 18.85 7.63
C MET A 48 8.58 19.01 7.13
N LEU A 49 8.84 18.73 5.85
CA LEU A 49 10.16 18.86 5.24
C LEU A 49 10.63 20.32 5.17
N ARG A 50 9.73 21.27 4.86
CA ARG A 50 10.02 22.71 4.90
C ARG A 50 10.40 23.17 6.31
N ASN A 51 9.63 22.76 7.32
CA ASN A 51 9.88 23.12 8.72
C ASN A 51 11.19 22.52 9.25
N ALA A 52 11.62 21.39 8.69
CA ALA A 52 12.90 20.76 8.98
C ALA A 52 14.06 21.32 8.12
N SER A 53 13.84 22.34 7.31
CA SER A 53 14.83 22.96 6.42
C SER A 53 15.50 21.97 5.46
N VAL A 54 14.77 20.94 5.03
CA VAL A 54 15.26 19.95 4.07
C VAL A 54 15.41 20.61 2.70
N SER A 55 16.59 20.45 2.07
CA SER A 55 16.94 21.09 0.79
C SER A 55 17.38 20.13 -0.30
N SER A 56 17.46 18.83 -0.04
CA SER A 56 17.88 17.82 -1.02
C SER A 56 16.97 16.58 -1.01
N PHE A 57 17.02 15.81 -2.10
CA PHE A 57 16.32 14.53 -2.21
C PHE A 57 16.78 13.52 -1.15
N GLU A 58 18.09 13.46 -0.92
CA GLU A 58 18.69 12.58 0.07
C GLU A 58 18.23 12.96 1.49
N ASP A 59 18.31 14.24 1.85
CA ASP A 59 17.87 14.73 3.15
C ASP A 59 16.38 14.47 3.38
N ALA A 60 15.56 14.55 2.32
CA ALA A 60 14.13 14.25 2.39
C ALA A 60 13.88 12.78 2.74
N VAL A 61 14.57 11.85 2.07
CA VAL A 61 14.45 10.42 2.36
C VAL A 61 14.98 10.09 3.75
N ILE A 62 16.13 10.65 4.15
CA ILE A 62 16.70 10.49 5.49
C ILE A 62 15.76 11.04 6.57
N TYR A 63 15.13 12.19 6.32
CA TYR A 63 14.16 12.77 7.25
C TYR A 63 12.95 11.85 7.43
N MET A 64 12.39 11.34 6.33
CA MET A 64 11.25 10.42 6.36
C MET A 64 11.60 9.09 7.05
N GLU A 65 12.75 8.50 6.72
CA GLU A 65 13.29 7.31 7.37
C GLU A 65 13.35 7.50 8.90
N ARG A 66 14.03 8.54 9.37
CA ARG A 66 14.18 8.80 10.81
C ARG A 66 12.87 9.10 11.52
N ARG A 67 11.87 9.60 10.79
CA ARG A 67 10.59 10.00 11.35
C ARG A 67 9.61 8.84 11.46
N PHE A 68 9.63 7.92 10.50
CA PHE A 68 8.60 6.89 10.34
C PHE A 68 9.11 5.46 10.53
N LEU A 69 10.41 5.21 10.49
CA LEU A 69 10.99 3.89 10.74
C LEU A 69 11.70 3.85 12.08
N THR A 70 11.61 2.69 12.74
CA THR A 70 12.43 2.37 13.92
C THR A 70 13.85 1.95 13.50
N LEU A 71 13.96 1.20 12.41
CA LEU A 71 15.22 0.71 11.84
C LEU A 71 15.64 1.56 10.65
N ARG A 72 16.95 1.66 10.43
CA ARG A 72 17.49 2.36 9.27
C ARG A 72 17.38 1.51 8.01
N LEU A 73 17.09 2.16 6.89
CA LEU A 73 17.12 1.53 5.57
C LEU A 73 18.54 1.11 5.21
N PHE A 74 18.67 -0.03 4.55
CA PHE A 74 19.91 -0.38 3.85
C PHE A 74 20.27 0.69 2.80
N ASP A 75 21.56 0.91 2.58
CA ASP A 75 22.04 1.98 1.71
C ASP A 75 21.58 1.79 0.25
N GLU A 76 21.48 0.56 -0.22
CA GLU A 76 20.99 0.20 -1.57
C GLU A 76 19.50 0.56 -1.75
N ASP A 77 18.67 0.21 -0.76
CA ASP A 77 17.23 0.53 -0.77
C ASP A 77 17.01 2.03 -0.66
N ARG A 78 17.76 2.70 0.22
CA ARG A 78 17.76 4.16 0.37
C ARG A 78 18.07 4.85 -0.96
N GLN A 79 19.12 4.42 -1.65
CA GLN A 79 19.52 4.99 -2.93
C GLN A 79 18.42 4.81 -3.98
N THR A 80 17.82 3.62 -4.06
CA THR A 80 16.70 3.32 -4.96
C THR A 80 15.49 4.23 -4.68
N ILE A 81 15.19 4.49 -3.41
CA ILE A 81 14.09 5.38 -3.00
C ILE A 81 14.39 6.85 -3.34
N ILE A 82 15.66 7.28 -3.21
CA ILE A 82 16.11 8.62 -3.62
C ILE A 82 15.90 8.81 -5.12
N GLU A 83 16.33 7.85 -5.94
CA GLU A 83 16.15 7.86 -7.39
C GLU A 83 14.66 7.90 -7.78
N PHE A 84 13.83 7.09 -7.12
CA PHE A 84 12.38 7.12 -7.30
C PHE A 84 11.77 8.50 -7.03
N LEU A 85 12.25 9.22 -6.01
CA LEU A 85 11.78 10.58 -5.71
C LEU A 85 12.30 11.60 -6.74
N GLN A 86 13.54 11.45 -7.20
CA GLN A 86 14.14 12.30 -8.24
C GLN A 86 13.36 12.21 -9.55
N ASP A 87 13.02 11.00 -10.00
CA ASP A 87 12.25 10.76 -11.22
C ASP A 87 10.86 11.41 -11.19
N ARG A 88 10.28 11.55 -9.99
CA ARG A 88 8.97 12.19 -9.79
C ARG A 88 9.04 13.71 -9.65
N MET A 89 10.23 14.27 -9.52
CA MET A 89 10.48 15.70 -9.41
C MET A 89 11.59 16.13 -10.38
N PRO A 90 11.38 16.00 -11.71
CA PRO A 90 12.41 16.25 -12.71
C PRO A 90 12.87 17.72 -12.74
N ASP A 91 12.06 18.65 -12.24
CA ASP A 91 12.42 20.08 -12.12
C ASP A 91 13.38 20.38 -10.96
N GLY A 92 13.81 19.34 -10.22
CA GLY A 92 14.67 19.43 -9.05
C GLY A 92 13.89 19.54 -7.73
N PHE A 93 14.63 19.43 -6.61
CA PHE A 93 14.03 19.40 -5.28
C PHE A 93 13.48 20.77 -4.86
N ARG A 94 12.14 20.92 -4.89
CA ARG A 94 11.47 22.16 -4.49
C ARG A 94 10.14 21.88 -3.80
N LEU A 95 10.02 22.31 -2.54
CA LEU A 95 8.82 22.13 -1.72
C LEU A 95 7.79 23.26 -1.93
N ARG A 96 7.32 23.43 -3.18
CA ARG A 96 6.47 24.56 -3.61
C ARG A 96 5.02 24.47 -3.10
N ASP A 97 4.48 23.27 -3.01
CA ASP A 97 3.08 23.04 -2.66
C ASP A 97 2.95 22.51 -1.23
N SER A 98 1.85 22.83 -0.54
CA SER A 98 1.48 22.31 0.79
C SER A 98 0.15 21.56 0.73
N GLY A 99 0.02 20.43 1.42
CA GLY A 99 -1.23 19.65 1.40
C GLY A 99 -1.42 18.96 0.04
N ASN A 100 -2.57 19.07 -0.63
CA ASN A 100 -2.92 18.17 -1.76
C ASN A 100 -2.24 18.45 -3.13
N GLY A 101 -1.03 19.02 -3.16
CA GLY A 101 -0.29 19.31 -4.40
C GLY A 101 0.44 18.12 -5.01
N GLU A 102 0.99 18.28 -6.22
CA GLU A 102 1.75 17.21 -6.90
C GLU A 102 3.05 16.86 -6.13
N VAL A 103 3.70 17.86 -5.52
CA VAL A 103 4.88 17.64 -4.67
C VAL A 103 4.54 16.74 -3.49
N GLU A 104 3.44 17.03 -2.78
CA GLU A 104 2.99 16.21 -1.67
C GLU A 104 2.66 14.79 -2.13
N LYS A 105 1.96 14.65 -3.26
CA LYS A 105 1.60 13.35 -3.82
C LYS A 105 2.85 12.51 -4.09
N SER A 106 3.88 13.09 -4.68
CA SER A 106 5.18 12.44 -4.89
C SER A 106 5.82 12.03 -3.55
N LEU A 107 5.83 12.92 -2.55
CA LEU A 107 6.35 12.62 -1.21
C LEU A 107 5.57 11.49 -0.52
N ARG A 108 4.24 11.44 -0.67
CA ARG A 108 3.40 10.37 -0.10
C ARG A 108 3.66 9.03 -0.75
N LEU A 109 3.88 9.00 -2.06
CA LEU A 109 4.24 7.77 -2.76
C LEU A 109 5.63 7.28 -2.34
N THR A 110 6.58 8.19 -2.16
CA THR A 110 7.90 7.86 -1.60
C THR A 110 7.78 7.34 -0.17
N LEU A 111 6.96 7.97 0.68
CA LEU A 111 6.71 7.48 2.03
C LEU A 111 6.05 6.09 1.99
N GLN A 112 5.08 5.86 1.12
CA GLN A 112 4.46 4.54 0.96
C GLN A 112 5.50 3.48 0.58
N LEU A 113 6.45 3.81 -0.29
CA LEU A 113 7.55 2.93 -0.65
C LEU A 113 8.43 2.62 0.57
N ILE A 114 8.82 3.64 1.34
CA ILE A 114 9.56 3.49 2.62
C ILE A 114 8.81 2.58 3.60
N LEU A 115 7.50 2.74 3.74
CA LEU A 115 6.67 1.91 4.64
C LEU A 115 6.45 0.48 4.12
N SER A 116 6.84 0.20 2.88
CA SER A 116 6.74 -1.13 2.27
C SER A 116 8.04 -1.92 2.39
N THR A 117 9.10 -1.34 2.94
CA THR A 117 10.40 -2.01 3.12
C THR A 117 10.37 -2.96 4.33
N PRO A 118 11.23 -4.00 4.36
CA PRO A 118 11.26 -4.96 5.47
C PRO A 118 11.58 -4.30 6.82
N GLU A 119 12.34 -3.21 6.84
CA GLU A 119 12.69 -2.45 8.05
C GLU A 119 11.47 -1.93 8.81
N TYR A 120 10.40 -1.60 8.09
CA TYR A 120 9.13 -1.22 8.73
C TYR A 120 8.43 -2.42 9.39
N GLN A 121 8.56 -3.62 8.84
CA GLN A 121 7.90 -4.83 9.34
C GLN A 121 8.61 -5.47 10.54
N LEU A 122 9.91 -5.22 10.67
CA LEU A 122 10.76 -5.76 11.74
C LEU A 122 10.81 -4.85 12.99
N GLY A 123 10.28 -3.63 12.89
CA GLY A 123 10.35 -2.59 13.92
C GLY A 123 9.15 -2.50 14.86
#